data_AF-A0A5C8ZWC5-F1
#
_entry.id   AF-A0A5C8ZWC5-F1
#
_cell.length_a   1.000
_cell.length_b   1.000
_cell.length_c   1.000
_cell.angle_alpha   90.00
_cell.angle_beta   90.00
_cell.angle_gamma   90.00
#
_symmetry.space_group_name_H-M   'P 1'
#
loop_
_entity.id
_entity.type
_entity.pdbx_description
1 polymer ?
#
loop_
_entity_poly.entity_id
_entity_poly.type
_entity_poly.pdbx_seq_one_letter_code
_entity_poly.pdbx_strand_id
1 'polypeptide(L)'
;MPQPTRLAFHYELLGQLGLPPASELLDDHGAVPCAGLEDSVGATSPPAMLYELQCSSARRHSDWLAMEYSMQRLLEQLGGVPPYGRSVDQGVAPVRSARNEAWWLELGPVDFDDDVITLEREGYMLGALAATEEGRLRLTAYRPLDARSLSLLVELAAHPHPRLGVAMRETNWLLAVDKAAELDHFLAAEQGEAYLAHWPGGLGESGGAEAPWQAPLAAMLVEVQLQVFQHFSALAAGEGDAAS
;
A
#
# COMPACT_ATOMS: atom_id res chain seq x y z
N MET A 1 19.22 26.26 -19.54
CA MET A 1 17.93 25.64 -19.18
C MET A 1 18.02 24.17 -19.59
N PRO A 2 18.30 23.23 -18.67
CA PRO A 2 18.29 21.81 -19.01
C PRO A 2 16.83 21.39 -19.26
N GLN A 3 16.57 20.77 -20.41
CA GLN A 3 15.26 20.20 -20.70
C GLN A 3 15.02 18.95 -19.84
N PRO A 4 13.80 18.69 -19.35
CA PRO A 4 13.48 17.44 -18.70
C PRO A 4 13.54 16.32 -19.74
N THR A 5 14.45 15.37 -19.51
CA THR A 5 14.59 14.15 -20.31
C THR A 5 13.29 13.35 -20.19
N ARG A 6 12.45 13.40 -21.22
CA ARG A 6 11.28 12.52 -21.35
C ARG A 6 11.79 11.09 -21.54
N LEU A 7 11.59 10.25 -20.53
CA LEU A 7 11.64 8.80 -20.69
C LEU A 7 10.49 8.37 -21.62
N ALA A 8 10.79 8.22 -22.89
CA ALA A 8 9.88 7.62 -23.85
C ALA A 8 9.91 6.09 -23.66
N PHE A 9 8.90 5.54 -23.00
CA PHE A 9 8.70 4.09 -22.98
C PHE A 9 7.92 3.66 -24.22
N HIS A 10 8.56 2.82 -25.03
CA HIS A 10 7.98 2.24 -26.25
C HIS A 10 7.02 1.10 -25.87
N TYR A 11 5.73 1.28 -26.16
CA TYR A 11 4.68 0.26 -26.02
C TYR A 11 4.92 -1.01 -26.85
N GLU A 12 5.79 -0.95 -27.86
CA GLU A 12 6.13 -2.08 -28.73
C GLU A 12 6.97 -3.19 -28.04
N LEU A 13 7.49 -2.94 -26.83
CA LEU A 13 8.27 -3.92 -26.06
C LEU A 13 7.40 -5.00 -25.38
N LEU A 14 6.10 -4.78 -25.23
CA LEU A 14 5.18 -5.76 -24.62
C LEU A 14 5.01 -7.01 -25.51
N GLY A 15 5.04 -6.84 -26.84
CA GLY A 15 5.01 -7.95 -27.80
C GLY A 15 6.33 -8.74 -27.90
N GLN A 16 7.46 -8.15 -27.48
CA GLN A 16 8.77 -8.81 -27.51
C GLN A 16 9.04 -9.69 -26.28
N LEU A 17 8.24 -9.53 -25.21
CA LEU A 17 8.37 -10.27 -23.95
C LEU A 17 7.43 -11.48 -23.85
N GLY A 18 6.71 -11.83 -24.94
CA GLY A 18 5.88 -13.04 -25.00
C GLY A 18 4.64 -13.02 -24.10
N LEU A 19 4.19 -11.85 -23.64
CA LEU A 19 2.95 -11.70 -22.89
C LEU A 19 1.77 -11.51 -23.85
N PRO A 20 0.62 -12.18 -23.64
CA PRO A 20 -0.56 -11.97 -24.46
C PRO A 20 -1.08 -10.53 -24.27
N PRO A 21 -1.65 -9.91 -25.32
CA PRO A 21 -2.29 -8.60 -25.17
C PRO A 21 -3.40 -8.68 -24.13
N ALA A 22 -3.61 -7.59 -23.38
CA ALA A 22 -4.61 -7.51 -22.30
C ALA A 22 -6.05 -7.89 -22.71
N SER A 23 -6.32 -7.99 -24.02
CA SER A 23 -7.56 -8.49 -24.59
C SER A 23 -7.77 -10.00 -24.46
N GLU A 24 -6.74 -10.80 -24.20
CA GLU A 24 -6.83 -12.27 -24.15
C GLU A 24 -6.86 -12.86 -22.72
N LEU A 25 -6.79 -12.02 -21.68
CA LEU A 25 -6.95 -12.44 -20.27
C LEU A 25 -8.39 -12.31 -19.75
N LEU A 26 -9.35 -12.01 -20.63
CA LEU A 26 -10.74 -11.72 -20.27
C LEU A 26 -11.76 -12.78 -20.71
N ASP A 27 -11.33 -13.89 -21.30
CA ASP A 27 -12.26 -14.95 -21.67
C ASP A 27 -12.24 -16.11 -20.66
N ASP A 28 -13.45 -16.38 -20.15
CA ASP A 28 -13.89 -17.51 -19.33
C ASP A 28 -13.69 -17.41 -17.81
N HIS A 29 -14.34 -16.40 -17.21
CA HIS A 29 -15.35 -16.56 -16.14
C HIS A 29 -15.63 -15.19 -15.49
N GLY A 30 -16.78 -14.59 -15.85
CA GLY A 30 -17.40 -13.51 -15.08
C GLY A 30 -16.79 -12.12 -15.26
N ALA A 31 -16.95 -11.54 -16.44
CA ALA A 31 -16.67 -10.13 -16.69
C ALA A 31 -17.41 -9.22 -15.69
N VAL A 32 -16.65 -8.44 -14.91
CA VAL A 32 -17.15 -7.19 -14.32
C VAL A 32 -16.98 -6.11 -15.40
N PRO A 33 -18.05 -5.44 -15.86
CA PRO A 33 -17.92 -4.41 -16.86
C PRO A 33 -17.23 -3.19 -16.26
N CYS A 34 -15.99 -2.92 -16.66
CA CYS A 34 -15.42 -1.57 -16.62
C CYS A 34 -16.12 -0.70 -17.67
N ALA A 35 -17.42 -0.46 -17.51
CA ALA A 35 -18.16 0.49 -18.32
C ALA A 35 -17.86 1.90 -17.80
N GLY A 36 -17.19 2.72 -18.62
CA GLY A 36 -17.08 4.16 -18.39
C GLY A 36 -15.70 4.80 -18.53
N LEU A 37 -14.69 4.14 -19.11
CA LEU A 37 -13.37 4.76 -19.39
C LEU A 37 -13.16 5.13 -20.86
N GLU A 38 -14.25 5.25 -21.63
CA GLU A 38 -14.23 5.76 -22.99
C GLU A 38 -14.63 7.24 -22.98
N ASP A 39 -13.71 8.11 -22.56
CA ASP A 39 -13.58 9.51 -23.04
C ASP A 39 -12.64 10.33 -22.12
N SER A 40 -11.35 9.97 -22.03
CA SER A 40 -10.31 10.92 -21.63
C SER A 40 -8.92 10.46 -22.07
N VAL A 41 -8.57 10.85 -23.30
CA VAL A 41 -7.22 11.12 -23.84
C VAL A 41 -6.01 10.44 -23.14
N GLY A 42 -5.47 9.39 -23.78
CA GLY A 42 -4.07 8.95 -23.66
C GLY A 42 -3.87 7.73 -22.76
N ALA A 43 -3.23 6.68 -23.28
CA ALA A 43 -2.91 5.45 -22.57
C ALA A 43 -2.38 5.73 -21.14
N THR A 44 -3.15 5.33 -20.13
CA THR A 44 -2.85 5.56 -18.72
C THR A 44 -1.47 4.98 -18.39
N SER A 45 -0.57 5.79 -17.84
CA SER A 45 0.77 5.29 -17.48
C SER A 45 0.66 4.19 -16.40
N PRO A 46 1.57 3.20 -16.33
CA PRO A 46 1.50 2.15 -15.31
C PRO A 46 1.38 2.67 -13.85
N PRO A 47 2.06 3.76 -13.44
CA PRO A 47 1.83 4.38 -12.13
C PRO A 47 0.39 4.90 -11.94
N ALA A 48 -0.19 5.53 -12.97
CA ALA A 48 -1.58 6.01 -12.90
C ALA A 48 -2.57 4.85 -12.83
N MET A 49 -2.32 3.75 -13.55
CA MET A 49 -3.12 2.52 -13.45
C MET A 49 -3.06 1.92 -12.04
N LEU A 50 -1.86 1.89 -11.43
CA LEU A 50 -1.69 1.41 -10.06
C LEU A 50 -2.48 2.29 -9.07
N TYR A 51 -2.41 3.62 -9.21
CA TYR A 51 -3.18 4.53 -8.38
C TYR A 51 -4.70 4.30 -8.49
N GLU A 52 -5.22 4.15 -9.71
CA GLU A 52 -6.64 3.86 -9.93
C GLU A 52 -7.08 2.54 -9.31
N LEU A 53 -6.22 1.50 -9.38
CA LEU A 53 -6.48 0.23 -8.71
C LEU A 53 -6.43 0.37 -7.18
N GLN A 54 -5.51 1.14 -6.63
CA GLN A 54 -5.47 1.44 -5.18
C GLN A 54 -6.77 2.12 -4.74
N CYS A 55 -7.23 3.13 -5.49
CA CYS A 55 -8.47 3.85 -5.21
C CYS A 55 -9.72 2.98 -5.39
N SER A 56 -9.76 2.16 -6.45
CA SER A 56 -10.88 1.26 -6.72
C SER A 56 -10.95 0.14 -5.69
N SER A 57 -9.80 -0.40 -5.29
CA SER A 57 -9.69 -1.40 -4.23
C SER A 57 -10.23 -0.86 -2.92
N ALA A 58 -9.98 0.40 -2.57
CA ALA A 58 -10.43 1.01 -1.32
C ALA A 58 -11.96 1.22 -1.21
N ARG A 59 -12.73 1.07 -2.30
CA ARG A 59 -14.18 1.25 -2.29
C ARG A 59 -14.87 0.14 -1.50
N ARG A 60 -15.99 0.46 -0.85
CA ARG A 60 -16.86 -0.52 -0.20
C ARG A 60 -17.34 -1.58 -1.19
N HIS A 61 -17.37 -2.82 -0.74
CA HIS A 61 -17.83 -3.98 -1.52
C HIS A 61 -17.11 -4.16 -2.87
N SER A 62 -15.90 -3.61 -3.01
CA SER A 62 -15.05 -3.90 -4.16
C SER A 62 -14.58 -5.35 -4.13
N ASP A 63 -14.41 -5.97 -5.30
CA ASP A 63 -13.68 -7.22 -5.43
C ASP A 63 -12.17 -6.94 -5.35
N TRP A 64 -11.73 -6.53 -4.16
CA TRP A 64 -10.36 -6.09 -3.92
C TRP A 64 -9.37 -7.25 -4.06
N LEU A 65 -9.80 -8.49 -3.80
CA LEU A 65 -9.00 -9.70 -4.04
C LEU A 65 -8.71 -9.89 -5.53
N ALA A 66 -9.67 -9.66 -6.42
CA ALA A 66 -9.41 -9.68 -7.86
C ALA A 66 -8.45 -8.57 -8.30
N MET A 67 -8.53 -7.39 -7.67
CA MET A 67 -7.63 -6.26 -7.97
C MET A 67 -6.21 -6.46 -7.44
N GLU A 68 -6.04 -7.23 -6.36
CA GLU A 68 -4.75 -7.52 -5.73
C GLU A 68 -3.74 -8.06 -6.73
N TYR A 69 -4.17 -8.99 -7.58
CA TYR A 69 -3.32 -9.57 -8.61
C TYR A 69 -2.78 -8.49 -9.56
N SER A 70 -3.66 -7.65 -10.10
CA SER A 70 -3.28 -6.57 -11.02
C SER A 70 -2.34 -5.55 -10.37
N MET A 71 -2.59 -5.20 -9.10
CA MET A 71 -1.71 -4.33 -8.33
C MET A 71 -0.32 -4.97 -8.15
N GLN A 72 -0.26 -6.25 -7.78
CA GLN A 72 1.00 -6.98 -7.64
C GLN A 72 1.81 -6.97 -8.95
N ARG A 73 1.17 -7.25 -10.09
CA ARG A 73 1.84 -7.25 -11.40
C ARG A 73 2.44 -5.89 -11.75
N LEU A 74 1.67 -4.82 -11.55
CA LEU A 74 2.13 -3.46 -11.81
C LEU A 74 3.27 -3.06 -10.87
N LEU A 75 3.21 -3.48 -9.60
CA LEU A 75 4.26 -3.24 -8.63
C LEU A 75 5.56 -3.95 -9.02
N GLU A 76 5.48 -5.22 -9.40
CA GLU A 76 6.65 -5.97 -9.86
C GLU A 76 7.30 -5.30 -11.07
N GLN A 77 6.49 -4.85 -12.03
CA GLN A 77 6.94 -4.12 -13.21
C GLN A 77 7.60 -2.79 -12.84
N LEU A 78 6.97 -1.98 -11.96
CA LEU A 78 7.48 -0.67 -11.55
C LEU A 78 8.73 -0.78 -10.66
N GLY A 79 8.77 -1.79 -9.80
CA GLY A 79 9.91 -2.10 -8.92
C GLY A 79 11.06 -2.80 -9.63
N GLY A 80 10.88 -3.22 -10.88
CA GLY A 80 11.89 -3.96 -11.65
C GLY A 80 12.23 -5.32 -11.05
N VAL A 81 11.26 -5.98 -10.38
CA VAL A 81 11.45 -7.29 -9.76
C VAL A 81 10.77 -8.39 -10.58
N PRO A 82 11.28 -9.63 -10.55
CA PRO A 82 10.67 -10.74 -11.26
C PRO A 82 9.23 -11.01 -10.82
N PRO A 83 8.39 -11.51 -11.74
CA PRO A 83 7.03 -11.91 -11.45
C PRO A 83 7.00 -13.02 -10.40
N TYR A 84 6.18 -12.87 -9.34
CA TYR A 84 6.16 -13.81 -8.21
C TYR A 84 7.54 -14.05 -7.59
N GLY A 85 8.45 -13.08 -7.70
CA GLY A 85 9.73 -13.09 -7.00
C GLY A 85 9.46 -13.13 -5.51
N ARG A 86 9.38 -14.34 -4.94
CA ARG A 86 9.17 -14.52 -3.52
C ARG A 86 10.35 -13.85 -2.83
N SER A 87 10.06 -12.92 -1.92
CA SER A 87 11.08 -12.30 -1.06
C SER A 87 11.88 -13.33 -0.24
N VAL A 88 11.46 -14.59 -0.26
CA VAL A 88 11.91 -15.70 0.58
C VAL A 88 13.19 -16.38 0.07
N ASP A 89 13.65 -16.15 -1.17
CA ASP A 89 14.91 -16.75 -1.65
C ASP A 89 16.17 -15.99 -1.17
N GLN A 90 16.03 -14.92 -0.38
CA GLN A 90 17.16 -14.08 0.05
C GLN A 90 17.07 -13.64 1.53
N GLY A 91 16.91 -14.59 2.45
CA GLY A 91 17.07 -14.31 3.90
C GLY A 91 16.14 -13.22 4.45
N VAL A 92 16.49 -12.67 5.62
CA VAL A 92 15.74 -11.55 6.22
C VAL A 92 15.98 -10.31 5.36
N ALA A 93 14.94 -9.86 4.65
CA ALA A 93 15.03 -8.66 3.83
C ALA A 93 15.46 -7.46 4.69
N PRO A 94 16.47 -6.68 4.26
CA PRO A 94 16.97 -5.57 5.04
C PRO A 94 15.87 -4.53 5.24
N VAL A 95 15.84 -3.98 6.44
CA VAL A 95 14.97 -2.85 6.79
C VAL A 95 15.28 -1.67 5.86
N ARG A 96 14.23 -1.01 5.37
CA ARG A 96 14.30 0.11 4.44
C ARG A 96 13.51 1.29 4.98
N SER A 97 14.06 2.50 4.90
CA SER A 97 13.34 3.71 5.31
C SER A 97 12.66 4.37 4.11
N ALA A 98 11.34 4.38 4.09
CA ALA A 98 10.55 5.11 3.11
C ALA A 98 10.17 6.48 3.71
N ARG A 99 10.44 7.57 2.97
CA ARG A 99 10.24 8.92 3.51
C ARG A 99 10.15 9.99 2.44
N ASN A 100 9.54 11.11 2.80
CA ASN A 100 9.66 12.38 2.10
C ASN A 100 9.69 13.55 3.11
N GLU A 101 9.40 14.77 2.64
CA GLU A 101 9.35 15.97 3.48
C GLU A 101 8.21 15.98 4.51
N ALA A 102 7.15 15.18 4.32
CA ALA A 102 5.95 15.15 5.15
C ALA A 102 5.88 13.94 6.10
N TRP A 103 6.46 12.79 5.74
CA TRP A 103 6.37 11.57 6.55
C TRP A 103 7.63 10.70 6.47
N TRP A 104 7.74 9.77 7.42
CA TRP A 104 8.81 8.77 7.52
C TRP A 104 8.27 7.47 8.13
N LEU A 105 8.51 6.36 7.43
CA LEU A 105 8.07 5.02 7.79
C LEU A 105 9.19 4.02 7.54
N GLU A 106 9.41 3.13 8.50
CA GLU A 106 10.34 2.03 8.33
C GLU A 106 9.61 0.81 7.74
N LEU A 107 10.22 0.15 6.76
CA LEU A 107 9.67 -0.99 6.04
C LEU A 107 10.55 -2.21 6.30
N GLY A 108 10.00 -3.23 6.92
CA GLY A 108 10.77 -4.40 7.33
C GLY A 108 10.01 -5.27 8.31
N PRO A 109 10.59 -6.42 8.71
CA PRO A 109 9.93 -7.40 9.55
C PRO A 109 9.48 -6.80 10.89
N VAL A 110 8.25 -7.11 11.27
CA VAL A 110 7.64 -6.76 12.54
C VAL A 110 7.67 -7.97 13.46
N ASP A 111 8.02 -7.73 14.72
CA ASP A 111 7.90 -8.72 15.79
C ASP A 111 6.44 -8.79 16.26
N PHE A 112 5.93 -10.01 16.42
CA PHE A 112 4.55 -10.28 16.83
C PHE A 112 4.43 -10.75 18.28
N ASP A 113 5.55 -10.98 18.97
CA ASP A 113 5.56 -11.39 20.37
C ASP A 113 5.22 -10.21 21.30
N ASP A 114 5.42 -8.97 20.82
CA ASP A 114 5.20 -7.72 21.54
C ASP A 114 3.99 -6.93 20.99
N ASP A 115 3.77 -5.74 21.56
CA ASP A 115 2.72 -4.80 21.18
C ASP A 115 2.72 -4.48 19.67
N VAL A 116 1.62 -4.85 18.99
CA VAL A 116 1.49 -4.76 17.53
C VAL A 116 0.12 -4.22 17.14
N ILE A 117 0.08 -3.47 16.04
CA ILE A 117 -1.16 -3.05 15.39
C ILE A 117 -1.24 -3.75 14.04
N THR A 118 -2.32 -4.50 13.79
CA THR A 118 -2.57 -5.11 12.49
C THR A 118 -3.40 -4.17 11.62
N LEU A 119 -3.12 -4.19 10.32
CA LEU A 119 -3.94 -3.60 9.29
C LEU A 119 -4.68 -4.74 8.58
N GLU A 120 -6.00 -4.75 8.69
CA GLU A 120 -6.84 -5.87 8.29
C GLU A 120 -7.99 -5.43 7.40
N ARG A 121 -8.51 -6.37 6.61
CA ARG A 121 -9.72 -6.19 5.82
C ARG A 121 -10.41 -7.53 5.61
N GLU A 122 -11.69 -7.62 5.98
CA GLU A 122 -12.52 -8.82 5.78
C GLU A 122 -11.86 -10.13 6.27
N GLY A 123 -11.16 -10.06 7.41
CA GLY A 123 -10.45 -11.22 7.99
C GLY A 123 -9.08 -11.52 7.36
N TYR A 124 -8.61 -10.72 6.40
CA TYR A 124 -7.27 -10.79 5.84
C TYR A 124 -6.36 -9.75 6.47
N MET A 125 -5.17 -10.18 6.89
CA MET A 125 -4.10 -9.27 7.30
C MET A 125 -3.43 -8.69 6.06
N LEU A 126 -3.48 -7.37 5.91
CA LEU A 126 -2.80 -6.63 4.85
C LEU A 126 -1.39 -6.23 5.28
N GLY A 127 -1.20 -5.94 6.56
CA GLY A 127 0.08 -5.57 7.15
C GLY A 127 0.07 -5.53 8.67
N ALA A 128 1.22 -5.26 9.25
CA ALA A 128 1.43 -5.12 10.68
C ALA A 128 2.37 -3.95 10.98
N LEU A 129 2.11 -3.25 12.07
CA LEU A 129 2.82 -2.09 12.56
C LEU A 129 3.37 -2.36 13.95
N ALA A 130 4.63 -2.01 14.17
CA ALA A 130 5.25 -2.00 15.50
C ALA A 130 6.01 -0.69 15.74
N ALA A 131 6.25 -0.38 17.01
CA ALA A 131 7.10 0.73 17.40
C ALA A 131 8.57 0.45 17.06
N THR A 132 9.29 1.45 16.58
CA THR A 132 10.76 1.46 16.62
C THR A 132 11.25 1.92 17.99
N GLU A 133 12.55 1.78 18.27
CA GLU A 133 13.17 2.29 19.51
C GLU A 133 12.93 3.80 19.73
N GLU A 134 12.74 4.56 18.65
CA GLU A 134 12.47 6.00 18.68
C GLU A 134 10.97 6.35 18.74
N GLY A 135 10.09 5.36 18.92
CA GLY A 135 8.64 5.53 18.94
C GLY A 135 8.02 5.83 17.56
N ARG A 136 8.79 5.63 16.50
CA ARG A 136 8.29 5.72 15.12
C ARG A 136 7.68 4.38 14.71
N LEU A 137 7.23 4.27 13.46
CA LEU A 137 6.53 3.09 12.96
C LEU A 137 7.42 2.26 12.04
N ARG A 138 7.40 0.94 12.25
CA ARG A 138 7.83 -0.07 11.29
C ARG A 138 6.62 -0.81 10.75
N LEU A 139 6.56 -0.99 9.43
CA LEU A 139 5.53 -1.70 8.69
C LEU A 139 6.09 -2.95 8.01
N THR A 140 5.40 -4.08 8.19
CA THR A 140 5.42 -5.19 7.24
C THR A 140 4.10 -5.24 6.49
N ALA A 141 4.12 -5.36 5.16
CA ALA A 141 2.92 -5.61 4.37
C ALA A 141 2.96 -7.04 3.80
N TYR A 142 1.82 -7.70 3.73
CA TYR A 142 1.66 -9.05 3.20
C TYR A 142 0.96 -9.06 1.84
N ARG A 143 0.26 -7.97 1.51
CA ARG A 143 -0.50 -7.80 0.28
C ARG A 143 -0.31 -6.38 -0.27
N PRO A 144 -0.53 -6.17 -1.59
CA PRO A 144 -0.77 -4.83 -2.12
C PRO A 144 -1.83 -4.07 -1.31
N LEU A 145 -1.54 -2.82 -1.00
CA LEU A 145 -2.34 -1.98 -0.11
C LEU A 145 -3.26 -1.09 -0.93
N ASP A 146 -4.51 -0.98 -0.49
CA ASP A 146 -5.48 -0.07 -1.08
C ASP A 146 -5.22 1.40 -0.68
N ALA A 147 -5.88 2.34 -1.37
CA ALA A 147 -5.72 3.76 -1.12
C ALA A 147 -6.07 4.18 0.31
N ARG A 148 -7.05 3.53 0.96
CA ARG A 148 -7.42 3.82 2.35
C ARG A 148 -6.28 3.44 3.29
N SER A 149 -5.76 2.24 3.12
CA SER A 149 -4.61 1.72 3.85
C SER A 149 -3.38 2.63 3.69
N LEU A 150 -3.07 3.02 2.46
CA LEU A 150 -1.94 3.90 2.15
C LEU A 150 -2.14 5.30 2.75
N SER A 151 -3.34 5.87 2.66
CA SER A 151 -3.67 7.16 3.28
C SER A 151 -3.45 7.12 4.79
N LEU A 152 -3.97 6.08 5.43
CA LEU A 152 -3.84 5.88 6.88
C LEU A 152 -2.38 5.76 7.30
N LEU A 153 -1.58 4.96 6.57
CA LEU A 153 -0.15 4.81 6.84
C LEU A 153 0.62 6.12 6.68
N VAL A 154 0.29 6.94 5.68
CA VAL A 154 0.92 8.25 5.47
C VAL A 154 0.57 9.22 6.59
N GLU A 155 -0.69 9.24 7.04
CA GLU A 155 -1.12 10.05 8.18
C GLU A 155 -0.37 9.64 9.45
N LEU A 156 -0.34 8.34 9.75
CA LEU A 156 0.35 7.79 10.92
C LEU A 156 1.86 8.00 10.88
N ALA A 157 2.46 8.07 9.70
CA ALA A 157 3.90 8.25 9.50
C ALA A 157 4.34 9.73 9.45
N ALA A 158 3.44 10.69 9.66
CA ALA A 158 3.74 12.11 9.60
C ALA A 158 4.94 12.51 10.51
N HIS A 159 5.74 13.47 10.08
CA HIS A 159 6.85 13.96 10.91
C HIS A 159 6.33 14.63 12.18
N PRO A 160 6.85 14.25 13.37
CA PRO A 160 6.49 14.91 14.61
C PRO A 160 6.97 16.35 14.63
N HIS A 161 6.10 17.25 15.09
CA HIS A 161 6.50 18.60 15.42
C HIS A 161 7.50 18.56 16.59
N PRO A 162 8.63 19.29 16.55
CA PRO A 162 9.72 19.17 17.54
C PRO A 162 9.32 19.37 19.01
N ARG A 163 8.16 20.01 19.27
CA ARG A 163 7.65 20.28 20.63
C ARG A 163 6.30 19.64 20.93
N LEU A 164 5.52 19.31 19.91
CA LEU A 164 4.11 18.92 20.07
C LEU A 164 3.87 17.47 19.63
N GLY A 165 4.92 16.81 19.10
CA GLY A 165 4.84 15.46 18.55
C GLY A 165 3.92 15.40 17.32
N VAL A 166 3.20 14.31 17.14
CA VAL A 166 2.25 14.11 16.03
C VAL A 166 0.83 14.14 16.58
N ALA A 167 -0.02 15.05 16.09
CA ALA A 167 -1.42 15.16 16.51
C ALA A 167 -1.63 15.16 18.05
N MET A 168 -0.79 15.89 18.80
CA MET A 168 -0.80 15.96 20.27
C MET A 168 -0.45 14.63 20.98
N ARG A 169 0.28 13.75 20.29
CA ARG A 169 0.91 12.56 20.85
C ARG A 169 2.42 12.67 20.75
N GLU A 170 3.12 12.13 21.74
CA GLU A 170 4.58 12.19 21.82
C GLU A 170 5.25 11.48 20.64
N THR A 171 4.68 10.35 20.21
CA THR A 171 5.26 9.48 19.20
C THR A 171 4.22 9.03 18.17
N ASN A 172 4.69 8.61 16.99
CA ASN A 172 3.82 8.04 15.96
C ASN A 172 3.17 6.73 16.42
N TRP A 173 3.86 5.94 17.26
CA TRP A 173 3.27 4.74 17.87
C TRP A 173 2.05 5.06 18.72
N LEU A 174 2.15 6.05 19.62
CA LEU A 174 1.01 6.44 20.46
C LEU A 174 -0.15 7.02 19.65
N LEU A 175 0.14 7.72 18.54
CA LEU A 175 -0.88 8.11 17.58
C LEU A 175 -1.56 6.89 16.94
N ALA A 176 -0.79 5.88 16.54
CA ALA A 176 -1.33 4.66 15.92
C ALA A 176 -2.22 3.88 16.90
N VAL A 177 -1.82 3.76 18.17
CA VAL A 177 -2.63 3.11 19.22
C VAL A 177 -3.96 3.82 19.41
N ASP A 178 -3.94 5.15 19.52
CA ASP A 178 -5.16 5.96 19.63
C ASP A 178 -6.06 5.81 18.40
N LYS A 179 -5.47 5.87 17.21
CA LYS A 179 -6.18 5.68 15.95
C LYS A 179 -6.83 4.32 15.90
N ALA A 180 -6.12 3.24 16.25
CA ALA A 180 -6.68 1.89 16.28
C ALA A 180 -7.87 1.72 17.25
N ALA A 181 -7.99 2.59 18.26
CA ALA A 181 -9.12 2.62 19.19
C ALA A 181 -10.32 3.46 18.71
N GLU A 182 -10.21 4.18 17.58
CA GLU A 182 -11.30 4.99 17.05
C GLU A 182 -12.46 4.13 16.52
N LEU A 183 -13.69 4.60 16.74
CA LEU A 183 -14.92 3.92 16.31
C LEU A 183 -14.97 3.67 14.79
N ASP A 184 -14.30 4.52 14.00
CA ASP A 184 -14.24 4.42 12.55
C ASP A 184 -13.64 3.09 12.07
N HIS A 185 -12.75 2.47 12.85
CA HIS A 185 -12.18 1.16 12.50
C HIS A 185 -13.15 0.02 12.74
N PHE A 186 -13.96 0.09 13.80
CA PHE A 186 -15.05 -0.86 14.01
C PHE A 186 -16.08 -0.78 12.87
N LEU A 187 -16.46 0.44 12.46
CA LEU A 187 -17.38 0.63 11.33
C LEU A 187 -16.78 0.19 9.99
N ALA A 188 -15.48 0.42 9.78
CA ALA A 188 -14.77 -0.04 8.61
C ALA A 188 -14.78 -1.57 8.50
N ALA A 189 -14.54 -2.27 9.61
CA ALA A 189 -14.60 -3.73 9.67
C ALA A 189 -15.99 -4.26 9.25
N GLU A 190 -17.07 -3.68 9.78
CA GLU A 190 -18.45 -4.04 9.43
C GLU A 190 -18.80 -3.76 7.95
N GLN A 191 -18.09 -2.83 7.31
CA GLN A 191 -18.33 -2.41 5.92
C GLN A 191 -17.39 -3.08 4.91
N GLY A 192 -16.50 -3.97 5.37
CA GLY A 192 -15.50 -4.62 4.53
C GLY A 192 -14.40 -3.67 4.04
N GLU A 193 -14.18 -2.55 4.72
CA GLU A 193 -13.08 -1.62 4.47
C GLU A 193 -11.85 -2.02 5.30
N ALA A 194 -10.67 -1.50 4.94
CA ALA A 194 -9.46 -1.69 5.74
C ALA A 194 -9.55 -0.98 7.10
N TYR A 195 -9.14 -1.67 8.17
CA TYR A 195 -9.20 -1.20 9.55
C TYR A 195 -7.93 -1.58 10.34
N LEU A 196 -7.72 -0.91 11.48
CA LEU A 196 -6.65 -1.23 12.42
C LEU A 196 -7.20 -2.05 13.59
N ALA A 197 -6.43 -3.01 14.07
CA ALA A 197 -6.69 -3.69 15.33
C ALA A 197 -5.43 -3.68 16.20
N HIS A 198 -5.58 -3.30 17.47
CA HIS A 198 -4.47 -3.19 18.42
C HIS A 198 -4.37 -4.43 19.30
N TRP A 199 -3.15 -4.97 19.42
CA TRP A 199 -2.82 -6.17 20.18
C TRP A 199 -1.72 -5.87 21.20
N PRO A 200 -2.08 -5.35 22.40
CA PRO A 200 -1.11 -4.90 23.41
C PRO A 200 -0.15 -5.98 23.95
N GLY A 201 -0.53 -7.25 23.81
CA GLY A 201 0.26 -8.40 24.27
C GLY A 201 0.81 -9.24 23.12
N GLY A 202 0.88 -8.68 21.92
CA GLY A 202 1.22 -9.40 20.71
C GLY A 202 0.14 -10.39 20.28
N LEU A 203 0.47 -11.18 19.26
CA LEU A 203 -0.38 -12.25 18.75
C LEU A 203 -0.11 -13.61 19.44
N GLY A 204 0.95 -13.71 20.25
CA GLY A 204 1.34 -14.87 21.09
C GLY A 204 1.78 -16.11 20.30
N GLU A 205 2.03 -17.25 20.98
CA GLU A 205 2.32 -18.56 20.32
C GLU A 205 1.15 -19.09 19.47
N SER A 206 -0.06 -18.57 19.66
CA SER A 206 -1.22 -18.78 18.77
C SER A 206 -1.23 -17.87 17.53
N GLY A 207 -0.33 -16.90 17.47
CA GLY A 207 0.01 -16.06 16.32
C GLY A 207 1.52 -16.08 16.13
N GLY A 208 2.04 -17.30 15.93
CA GLY A 208 3.44 -17.68 16.09
C GLY A 208 4.46 -16.75 15.44
N ALA A 209 5.73 -16.98 15.79
CA ALA A 209 6.94 -16.26 15.39
C ALA A 209 7.24 -16.17 13.86
N GLU A 210 6.25 -16.38 13.02
CA GLU A 210 6.11 -16.04 11.61
C GLU A 210 4.61 -15.81 11.42
N ALA A 211 4.13 -14.81 10.67
CA ALA A 211 2.81 -14.96 10.05
C ALA A 211 2.93 -16.14 9.04
N PRO A 212 2.65 -17.41 9.39
CA PRO A 212 3.40 -18.55 8.85
C PRO A 212 2.90 -19.00 7.47
N TRP A 213 1.91 -18.32 6.89
CA TRP A 213 1.31 -18.70 5.62
C TRP A 213 1.48 -17.67 4.50
N GLN A 214 1.96 -16.45 4.77
CA GLN A 214 2.16 -15.43 3.75
C GLN A 214 3.54 -14.79 3.83
N ALA A 215 4.30 -14.94 2.75
CA ALA A 215 5.54 -14.22 2.58
C ALA A 215 5.24 -12.71 2.52
N PRO A 216 5.99 -11.87 3.25
CA PRO A 216 5.80 -10.43 3.18
C PRO A 216 6.09 -9.91 1.77
N LEU A 217 5.36 -8.88 1.38
CA LEU A 217 5.65 -8.10 0.19
C LEU A 217 7.03 -7.45 0.35
N ALA A 218 7.84 -7.47 -0.70
CA ALA A 218 9.16 -6.84 -0.65
C ALA A 218 9.03 -5.36 -0.29
N ALA A 219 9.83 -4.89 0.67
CA ALA A 219 9.77 -3.50 1.18
C ALA A 219 9.85 -2.45 0.06
N MET A 220 10.61 -2.72 -1.00
CA MET A 220 10.70 -1.86 -2.18
C MET A 220 9.34 -1.69 -2.89
N LEU A 221 8.54 -2.74 -3.00
CA LEU A 221 7.21 -2.66 -3.61
C LEU A 221 6.24 -1.86 -2.74
N VAL A 222 6.33 -1.99 -1.42
CA VAL A 222 5.57 -1.16 -0.47
C VAL A 222 5.94 0.32 -0.64
N GLU A 223 7.23 0.63 -0.78
CA GLU A 223 7.65 2.01 -1.01
C GLU A 223 7.13 2.56 -2.34
N VAL A 224 7.17 1.78 -3.42
CA VAL A 224 6.61 2.17 -4.73
C VAL A 224 5.13 2.51 -4.58
N GLN A 225 4.35 1.71 -3.84
CA GLN A 225 2.93 2.00 -3.58
C GLN A 225 2.74 3.35 -2.89
N LEU A 226 3.50 3.62 -1.83
CA LEU A 226 3.41 4.88 -1.08
C LEU A 226 3.76 6.09 -1.95
N GLN A 227 4.81 5.97 -2.78
CA GLN A 227 5.25 7.04 -3.67
C GLN A 227 4.22 7.33 -4.77
N VAL A 228 3.68 6.28 -5.42
CA VAL A 228 2.64 6.41 -6.45
C VAL A 228 1.39 7.04 -5.84
N PHE A 229 0.92 6.52 -4.73
CA PHE A 229 -0.28 7.02 -4.06
C PHE A 229 -0.16 8.51 -3.72
N GLN A 230 0.97 8.94 -3.15
CA GLN A 230 1.17 10.33 -2.79
C GLN A 230 1.27 11.26 -3.99
N HIS A 231 1.98 10.83 -5.03
CA HIS A 231 2.14 11.64 -6.23
C HIS A 231 0.77 11.97 -6.85
N PHE A 232 -0.06 10.95 -7.07
CA PHE A 232 -1.37 11.15 -7.70
C PHE A 232 -2.41 11.75 -6.75
N SER A 233 -2.35 11.49 -5.45
CA SER A 233 -3.21 12.18 -4.48
C SER A 233 -2.94 13.67 -4.41
N ALA A 234 -1.67 14.09 -4.50
CA ALA A 234 -1.31 15.51 -4.55
C ALA A 234 -1.79 16.19 -5.84
N LEU A 235 -1.71 15.50 -6.98
CA LEU A 235 -2.26 16.00 -8.25
C LEU A 235 -3.79 16.17 -8.18
N ALA A 236 -4.50 15.16 -7.66
CA ALA A 236 -5.95 15.21 -7.49
C ALA A 236 -6.40 16.34 -6.55
N ALA A 237 -5.63 16.62 -5.49
CA ALA A 237 -5.92 17.75 -4.59
C ALA A 237 -5.69 19.11 -5.28
N GLY A 238 -4.63 19.23 -6.09
CA GLY A 238 -4.31 20.47 -6.81
C GLY A 238 -5.29 20.83 -7.94
N GLU A 239 -5.92 19.84 -8.57
CA GLU A 239 -6.96 20.06 -9.58
C GLU A 239 -8.27 20.63 -8.96
N GLY A 240 -8.55 20.32 -7.69
CA GLY A 240 -9.69 20.87 -6.96
C GLY A 240 -9.57 22.37 -6.63
N ASP A 241 -8.34 22.83 -6.33
CA ASP A 241 -8.06 24.24 -6.02
C ASP A 241 -8.05 25.13 -7.28
N ALA A 242 -7.74 24.58 -8.46
CA ALA A 242 -7.78 25.32 -9.72
C ALA A 242 -9.19 25.50 -10.30
N ALA A 243 -10.18 24.77 -9.78
CA ALA A 243 -11.58 24.77 -10.22
C ALA A 243 -12.54 25.55 -9.29
N SER A 244 -12.01 26.22 -8.24
CA SER A 244 -12.78 27.01 -7.27
C SER A 244 -12.64 28.52 -7.46
#